data_AF-A0A1W1W0B0-F1
#
_entry.id   AF-A0A1W1W0B0-F1
#
_cell.length_a   1.000
_cell.length_b   1.000
_cell.length_c   1.000
_cell.angle_alpha   90.00
_cell.angle_beta   90.00
_cell.angle_gamma   90.00
#
_symmetry.space_group_name_H-M   'P 1'
#
loop_
_entity.id
_entity.type
_entity.pdbx_description
1 polymer ?
#
loop_
_entity_poly.entity_id
_entity_poly.type
_entity_poly.pdbx_seq_one_letter_code
_entity_poly.pdbx_strand_id
1 'polypeptide(L)'
;MPPADKVEARAKALTDNMRQALGLTPQQVIKVNQINLNSVRGVETARLRYRTNLRKLNGVVEDIGSARMSALKDVLSADQFTRYQRKREEKMGVPNTSAAQGNPVPGLPGGEQ
;
A
#
# COMPACT_ATOMS: atom_id res chain seq x y z
N MET A 1 -4.23 20.99 8.30
CA MET A 1 -3.31 20.11 7.53
C MET A 1 -2.56 19.22 8.50
N PRO A 2 -2.14 18.00 8.11
CA PRO A 2 -1.39 17.12 9.00
C PRO A 2 0.02 17.67 9.29
N PRO A 3 0.65 17.34 10.44
CA PRO A 3 2.00 17.79 10.77
C PRO A 3 3.03 17.24 9.74
N ALA A 4 3.82 18.14 9.16
CA ALA A 4 4.75 17.80 8.07
C ALA A 4 5.77 16.72 8.48
N ASP A 5 6.39 16.87 9.65
CA ASP A 5 7.42 15.92 10.14
C ASP A 5 6.88 14.50 10.29
N LYS A 6 5.62 14.35 10.73
CA LYS A 6 4.98 13.03 10.87
C LYS A 6 4.70 12.40 9.51
N VAL A 7 4.30 13.20 8.52
CA VAL A 7 4.06 12.73 7.15
C VAL A 7 5.38 12.28 6.52
N GLU A 8 6.44 13.07 6.67
CA GLU A 8 7.77 12.77 6.14
C GLU A 8 8.38 11.53 6.79
N ALA A 9 8.33 11.42 8.12
CA ALA A 9 8.83 10.25 8.84
C ALA A 9 8.12 8.96 8.40
N ARG A 10 6.79 9.01 8.23
CA ARG A 10 6.00 7.86 7.73
C ARG A 10 6.34 7.51 6.28
N ALA A 11 6.46 8.52 5.41
CA ALA A 11 6.83 8.30 4.02
C ALA A 11 8.23 7.69 3.90
N LYS A 12 9.18 8.17 4.70
CA LYS A 12 10.53 7.62 4.79
C LYS A 12 10.53 6.17 5.27
N ALA A 13 9.82 5.87 6.35
CA ALA A 13 9.71 4.50 6.87
C ALA A 13 9.12 3.53 5.83
N LEU A 14 8.07 3.94 5.12
CA LEU A 14 7.50 3.13 4.03
C LEU A 14 8.51 2.90 2.90
N THR A 15 9.25 3.94 2.51
CA THR A 15 10.28 3.84 1.48
C THR A 15 11.43 2.93 1.89
N ASP A 16 11.89 3.02 3.15
CA ASP A 16 12.98 2.17 3.65
C ASP A 16 12.57 0.69 3.64
N ASN A 17 11.33 0.38 4.03
CA ASN A 17 10.76 -0.97 3.92
C ASN A 17 10.72 -1.44 2.46
N MET A 18 10.26 -0.59 1.53
CA MET A 18 10.22 -0.93 0.11
C MET A 18 11.62 -1.14 -0.48
N ARG A 19 12.59 -0.31 -0.09
CA ARG A 19 14.00 -0.44 -0.49
C ARG A 19 14.54 -1.82 -0.14
N GLN A 20 14.35 -2.25 1.11
CA GLN A 20 14.80 -3.55 1.58
C GLN A 20 14.04 -4.71 0.91
N ALA A 21 12.71 -4.59 0.80
CA ALA A 21 11.87 -5.67 0.30
C ALA A 21 11.96 -5.87 -1.23
N LEU A 22 12.26 -4.82 -1.98
CA LEU A 22 12.23 -4.82 -3.44
C LEU A 22 13.62 -4.64 -4.07
N GLY A 23 14.65 -4.32 -3.29
CA GLY A 23 15.98 -4.01 -3.82
C GLY A 23 15.98 -2.76 -4.69
N LEU A 24 15.43 -1.66 -4.18
CA LEU A 24 15.33 -0.40 -4.94
C LEU A 24 16.71 0.23 -5.18
N THR A 25 16.94 0.77 -6.37
CA THR A 25 18.12 1.59 -6.66
C THR A 25 18.03 2.95 -5.96
N PRO A 26 19.15 3.69 -5.78
CA PRO A 26 19.12 5.02 -5.18
C PRO A 26 18.16 6.00 -5.89
N GLN A 27 18.09 5.95 -7.22
CA GLN A 27 17.17 6.78 -7.99
C GLN A 27 15.71 6.38 -7.77
N GLN A 28 15.41 5.08 -7.67
CA GLN A 28 14.07 4.59 -7.36
C GLN A 28 13.65 4.99 -5.94
N VAL A 29 14.56 4.95 -4.95
CA VAL A 29 14.28 5.38 -3.57
C VAL A 29 13.78 6.82 -3.53
N ILE A 30 14.41 7.74 -4.27
CA ILE A 30 14.00 9.15 -4.31
C ILE A 30 12.57 9.29 -4.86
N LYS A 31 12.29 8.65 -6.00
CA LYS A 31 10.96 8.70 -6.65
C LYS A 31 9.88 8.03 -5.80
N VAL A 32 10.16 6.86 -5.24
CA VAL A 32 9.24 6.13 -4.35
C VAL A 32 8.96 6.94 -3.08
N ASN A 33 9.95 7.66 -2.54
CA ASN A 33 9.74 8.52 -1.38
C ASN A 33 8.76 9.66 -1.69
N GLN A 34 8.89 10.32 -2.85
CA GLN A 34 7.96 11.35 -3.28
C GLN A 34 6.53 10.82 -3.44
N ILE A 35 6.39 9.65 -4.07
CA ILE A 35 5.10 8.96 -4.22
C ILE A 35 4.49 8.68 -2.83
N ASN A 36 5.28 8.09 -1.92
CA ASN A 36 4.83 7.78 -0.56
C ASN A 36 4.45 9.04 0.23
N LEU A 37 5.22 10.13 0.09
CA LEU A 37 4.95 11.40 0.74
C LEU A 37 3.57 11.95 0.34
N ASN A 38 3.30 11.97 -0.96
CA ASN A 38 2.02 12.46 -1.50
C ASN A 38 0.85 11.61 -1.00
N SER A 39 0.99 10.28 -1.01
CA SER A 39 -0.07 9.38 -0.55
C SER A 39 -0.32 9.48 0.95
N VAL A 40 0.74 9.52 1.78
CA VAL A 40 0.59 9.68 3.24
C VAL A 40 -0.06 11.02 3.56
N ARG A 41 0.39 12.12 2.93
CA ARG A 41 -0.23 13.44 3.10
C ARG A 41 -1.71 13.41 2.74
N GLY A 42 -2.06 12.77 1.62
CA GLY A 42 -3.44 12.60 1.16
C GLY A 42 -4.29 11.85 2.18
N VAL A 43 -3.82 10.70 2.66
CA VAL A 43 -4.54 9.87 3.64
C VAL A 43 -4.75 10.63 4.95
N GLU A 44 -3.71 11.28 5.48
CA GLU A 44 -3.83 12.04 6.73
C GLU A 44 -4.78 13.23 6.58
N THR A 45 -4.76 13.90 5.41
CA THR A 45 -5.71 14.98 5.10
C THR A 45 -7.14 14.45 5.02
N ALA A 46 -7.35 13.31 4.36
CA ALA A 46 -8.65 12.67 4.25
C ALA A 46 -9.18 12.24 5.63
N ARG A 47 -8.33 11.67 6.49
CA ARG A 47 -8.68 11.30 7.88
C ARG A 47 -9.16 12.51 8.66
N LEU A 48 -8.48 13.65 8.57
CA LEU A 48 -8.90 14.88 9.24
C LEU A 48 -10.24 15.40 8.70
N ARG A 49 -10.41 15.37 7.37
CA ARG A 49 -11.57 15.95 6.68
C ARG A 49 -12.85 15.11 6.80
N TYR A 50 -12.73 13.78 6.72
CA TYR A 50 -13.85 12.86 6.65
C TYR A 50 -13.98 11.97 7.89
N ARG A 51 -13.42 12.40 9.04
CA ARG A 51 -13.45 11.64 10.30
C ARG A 51 -14.84 11.19 10.76
N THR A 52 -15.89 11.93 10.40
CA THR A 52 -17.30 11.61 10.71
C THR A 52 -18.04 10.92 9.57
N ASN A 53 -17.43 10.80 8.39
CA ASN A 53 -18.02 10.15 7.22
C ASN A 53 -17.09 9.05 6.73
N LEU A 54 -17.15 7.90 7.41
CA LEU A 54 -16.26 6.76 7.17
C LEU A 54 -16.43 6.18 5.76
N ARG A 55 -17.63 6.21 5.19
CA ARG A 55 -17.87 5.78 3.81
C ARG A 55 -17.09 6.64 2.82
N LYS A 56 -17.14 7.97 2.98
CA LYS A 56 -16.36 8.88 2.14
C LYS A 56 -14.87 8.76 2.38
N LEU A 57 -14.45 8.57 3.63
CA LEU A 57 -13.05 8.35 3.99
C LEU A 57 -12.50 7.11 3.26
N ASN A 58 -13.22 5.99 3.32
CA ASN A 58 -12.79 4.74 2.69
C ASN A 58 -12.60 4.89 1.18
N GLY A 59 -13.57 5.50 0.49
CA GLY A 59 -13.45 5.75 -0.96
C GLY A 59 -12.25 6.63 -1.31
N VAL A 60 -12.02 7.72 -0.57
CA VAL A 60 -10.87 8.60 -0.83
C VAL A 60 -9.54 7.90 -0.54
N VAL A 61 -9.47 7.07 0.50
CA VAL A 61 -8.27 6.28 0.83
C VAL A 61 -7.99 5.23 -0.26
N GLU A 62 -9.04 4.60 -0.81
CA GLU A 62 -8.93 3.68 -1.94
C GLU A 62 -8.41 4.38 -3.19
N ASP A 63 -8.98 5.54 -3.56
CA ASP A 63 -8.53 6.36 -4.69
C ASP A 63 -7.04 6.73 -4.55
N ILE A 64 -6.61 7.16 -3.36
CA ILE A 64 -5.20 7.47 -3.07
C ILE A 64 -4.33 6.22 -3.22
N GLY A 65 -4.81 5.07 -2.76
CA GLY A 65 -4.11 3.79 -2.89
C GLY A 65 -3.92 3.37 -4.35
N SER A 66 -4.95 3.52 -5.16
CA SER A 66 -4.94 3.23 -6.60
C SER A 66 -4.00 4.18 -7.36
N ALA A 67 -4.06 5.48 -7.08
CA ALA A 67 -3.14 6.46 -7.66
C ALA A 67 -1.68 6.17 -7.29
N ARG A 68 -1.43 5.78 -6.02
CA ARG A 68 -0.10 5.36 -5.55
C ARG A 68 0.40 4.12 -6.30
N MET A 69 -0.46 3.12 -6.46
CA MET A 69 -0.14 1.89 -7.19
C MET A 69 0.27 2.19 -8.63
N SER A 70 -0.51 3.03 -9.32
CA SER A 70 -0.21 3.47 -10.69
C SER A 70 1.16 4.14 -10.77
N ALA A 71 1.44 5.12 -9.90
CA ALA A 71 2.72 5.83 -9.90
C ALA A 71 3.92 4.92 -9.57
N LEU A 72 3.74 3.90 -8.72
CA LEU A 72 4.80 2.93 -8.43
C LEU A 72 5.12 2.05 -9.65
N LYS A 73 4.12 1.70 -10.46
CA LYS A 73 4.32 0.90 -11.68
C LYS A 73 5.27 1.58 -12.67
N ASP A 74 5.25 2.91 -12.74
CA ASP A 74 6.09 3.69 -13.65
C ASP A 74 7.55 3.85 -13.16
N VAL A 75 7.81 3.55 -11.89
CA VAL A 75 9.13 3.72 -11.26
C VAL A 75 9.84 2.38 -11.03
N LEU A 76 9.08 1.34 -10.73
CA LEU A 76 9.60 0.01 -10.44
C LEU A 76 9.82 -0.77 -11.72
N SER A 77 10.81 -1.67 -11.73
CA SER A 77 10.89 -2.69 -12.79
C SER A 77 9.70 -3.65 -12.69
N ALA A 78 9.43 -4.39 -13.77
CA ALA A 78 8.36 -5.38 -13.79
C ALA A 78 8.47 -6.41 -12.65
N ASP A 79 9.68 -6.93 -12.39
CA ASP A 79 9.95 -7.85 -11.28
C ASP A 79 9.70 -7.21 -9.91
N GLN A 80 10.18 -5.99 -9.70
CA GLN A 80 9.99 -5.26 -8.44
C GLN A 80 8.50 -4.97 -8.19
N PHE A 81 7.77 -4.56 -9.23
CA PHE A 81 6.34 -4.30 -9.14
C PHE A 81 5.55 -5.58 -8.86
N THR A 82 5.93 -6.70 -9.48
CA THR A 82 5.32 -8.01 -9.21
C THR A 82 5.52 -8.44 -7.76
N ARG A 83 6.74 -8.31 -7.22
CA ARG A 83 7.03 -8.58 -5.79
C ARG A 83 6.25 -7.65 -4.87
N TYR A 84 6.12 -6.39 -5.25
CA TYR A 84 5.35 -5.40 -4.50
C TYR A 84 3.86 -5.77 -4.43
N GLN A 85 3.25 -6.20 -5.54
CA GLN A 85 1.85 -6.66 -5.55
C GLN A 85 1.65 -7.86 -4.61
N ARG A 86 2.49 -8.91 -4.72
CA ARG A 86 2.43 -10.08 -3.83
C ARG A 86 2.51 -9.71 -2.35
N LYS A 87 3.48 -8.87 -1.97
CA LYS A 87 3.63 -8.42 -0.58
C LYS A 87 2.44 -7.59 -0.08
N ARG A 88 1.76 -6.87 -0.97
CA ARG A 88 0.55 -6.10 -0.63
C ARG A 88 -0.64 -7.04 -0.42
N GLU A 89 -0.79 -8.07 -1.26
CA GLU A 89 -1.82 -9.10 -1.13
C GLU A 89 -1.68 -9.86 0.19
N GLU A 90 -0.46 -10.31 0.51
CA GLU A 90 -0.13 -10.97 1.79
C GLU A 90 -0.52 -10.12 3.00
N LYS A 91 -0.28 -8.80 2.94
CA LYS A 91 -0.62 -7.87 4.03
C LYS A 91 -2.10 -7.47 4.11
N MET A 92 -2.81 -7.48 2.98
CA MET A 92 -4.23 -7.09 2.91
C MET A 92 -5.17 -8.30 3.04
N GLY A 93 -4.65 -9.54 2.98
CA GLY A 93 -5.47 -10.75 3.03
C GLY A 93 -6.41 -10.93 1.82
N VAL A 94 -6.11 -10.31 0.69
CA VAL A 94 -6.94 -10.41 -0.53
C VAL A 94 -6.32 -11.48 -1.44
N PRO A 95 -6.93 -12.68 -1.56
CA PRO A 95 -6.44 -13.72 -2.47
C PRO A 95 -6.69 -13.31 -3.93
N ASN A 96 -5.70 -13.60 -4.78
CA ASN A 96 -5.78 -13.47 -6.22
C ASN A 96 -6.91 -14.37 -6.77
N THR A 97 -8.04 -13.81 -7.20
CA THR A 97 -9.07 -14.54 -7.97
C THR A 97 -8.73 -14.58 -9.46
N SER A 98 -7.45 -14.72 -9.81
CA SER A 98 -6.99 -14.91 -11.18
C SER A 98 -5.71 -15.75 -11.21
N ALA A 99 -5.77 -16.97 -10.69
CA ALA A 99 -5.06 -18.18 -11.18
C ALA A 99 -5.14 -19.31 -10.14
N ALA A 100 -5.39 -20.52 -10.63
CA ALA A 100 -5.32 -21.81 -9.92
C ALA A 100 -6.57 -22.24 -9.12
N GLN A 101 -7.51 -22.82 -9.88
CA GLN A 101 -8.27 -24.01 -9.52
C GLN A 101 -7.42 -25.01 -8.70
N GLY A 102 -7.92 -25.40 -7.52
CA GLY A 102 -7.55 -26.63 -6.82
C GLY A 102 -6.46 -26.54 -5.72
N ASN A 103 -6.83 -26.16 -4.50
CA ASN A 103 -6.53 -26.91 -3.27
C ASN A 103 -7.21 -26.29 -2.03
N PRO A 104 -7.72 -27.09 -1.07
CA PRO A 104 -8.32 -26.56 0.16
C PRO A 104 -7.24 -25.98 1.09
N VAL A 105 -7.52 -24.81 1.67
CA VAL A 105 -6.70 -24.18 2.71
C VAL A 105 -6.86 -24.94 4.04
N PRO A 106 -5.80 -25.50 4.63
CA PRO A 106 -5.84 -26.05 5.98
C PRO A 106 -5.76 -24.91 7.00
N GLY A 107 -6.71 -24.84 7.95
CA GLY A 107 -6.51 -24.03 9.16
C GLY A 107 -7.69 -23.21 9.71
N LEU A 108 -8.94 -23.67 9.59
CA LEU A 108 -10.02 -23.17 10.46
C LEU A 108 -10.28 -24.20 11.57
N PRO A 109 -10.00 -23.91 12.86
CA PRO A 109 -10.56 -24.71 13.94
C PRO A 109 -12.07 -24.48 14.01
N GLY A 110 -12.80 -25.59 14.07
CA GLY A 110 -14.26 -25.61 14.15
C GLY A 110 -14.80 -24.94 15.41
N GLY A 111 -15.96 -24.31 15.25
CA GLY A 111 -16.81 -23.88 16.34
C GLY A 111 -18.21 -24.43 16.09
N GLU A 112 -18.46 -25.58 16.69
CA GLU A 112 -19.75 -26.25 16.79
C GLU A 112 -20.74 -25.36 17.54
N GLN A 113 -21.97 -25.19 17.01
CA GLN A 113 -23.25 -25.39 17.70
C GLN A 113 -24.34 -25.75 16.67
#